data_AF-A6QS81-F1
#
_entry.id   AF-A6QS81-F1
#
_cell.length_a   1.000
_cell.length_b   1.000
_cell.length_c   1.000
_cell.angle_alpha   90.00
_cell.angle_beta   90.00
_cell.angle_gamma   90.00
#
_symmetry.space_group_name_H-M   'P 1'
#
loop_
_entity.id
_entity.type
_entity.pdbx_description
1 polymer ?
#
loop_
_entity_poly.entity_id
_entity_poly.type
_entity_poly.pdbx_seq_one_letter_code
_entity_poly.pdbx_strand_id
1 'polypeptide(L)'
;MHCHGGPISCFKNEWPDIDISAFLTANGYALFRPNPRGSTGRGQDFVRQIYGNMGGVDCQDLLSGIEHLVGTGLAARSRIGVTGGSYGGFMTNWIVTQTDLFAAGVAVAPISDWVSLHGTLNIPRCDRILLDADPYCVGGEYQKRSPLMFAGRYRTPVLQIAGKDDPCAPPTQAMMYHRALVEKGVESACALYPTEGHRVRKFPAYVDYFARLGWFEQLMPVKMYPSGSCSDDQYFGNHPFPTVMSAIQDPILRRQYLLVRQCPNMTLTGHRIVASSPCEDEQDYRYQPTS
;
A
#
# COMPACT_ATOMS: atom_id res chain seq x y z
N MET A 1 6.36 -0.72 7.49
CA MET A 1 5.34 -1.61 8.07
C MET A 1 4.42 -2.11 6.96
N HIS A 2 4.17 -3.41 6.91
CA HIS A 2 3.21 -4.01 5.99
C HIS A 2 2.07 -4.63 6.81
N CYS A 3 0.86 -4.11 6.66
CA CYS A 3 -0.36 -4.58 7.32
C CYS A 3 -1.02 -5.67 6.46
N HIS A 4 -1.37 -6.82 7.04
CA HIS A 4 -2.03 -7.88 6.29
C HIS A 4 -3.48 -7.54 5.95
N GLY A 5 -4.00 -8.11 4.86
CA GLY A 5 -5.43 -8.11 4.55
C GLY A 5 -6.23 -9.03 5.49
N GLY A 6 -7.56 -8.95 5.46
CA GLY A 6 -8.42 -9.70 6.37
C GLY A 6 -9.64 -8.88 6.80
N PRO A 7 -9.83 -8.58 8.10
CA PRO A 7 -8.81 -8.56 9.15
C PRO A 7 -8.52 -9.91 9.82
N ILE A 8 -9.39 -10.90 9.64
CA ILE A 8 -9.23 -12.24 10.22
C ILE A 8 -8.29 -13.06 9.32
N SER A 9 -6.98 -12.77 9.43
CA SER A 9 -5.89 -13.44 8.73
C SER A 9 -4.59 -13.29 9.53
N CYS A 10 -3.47 -13.78 9.03
CA CYS A 10 -2.16 -13.55 9.64
C CYS A 10 -1.05 -13.64 8.59
N PHE A 11 0.05 -12.94 8.82
CA PHE A 11 1.34 -13.31 8.25
C PHE A 11 1.85 -14.59 8.91
N LYS A 12 2.38 -15.48 8.09
CA LYS A 12 3.00 -16.73 8.52
C LYS A 12 4.49 -16.69 8.22
N ASN A 13 5.24 -17.55 8.91
CA ASN A 13 6.63 -17.82 8.54
C ASN A 13 6.65 -18.76 7.33
N GLU A 14 6.43 -18.20 6.15
CA GLU A 14 6.36 -18.93 4.87
C GLU A 14 7.21 -18.24 3.82
N TRP A 15 7.62 -18.99 2.80
CA TRP A 15 8.30 -18.39 1.65
C TRP A 15 7.32 -17.39 0.99
N PRO A 16 7.66 -16.10 0.92
CA PRO A 16 6.76 -15.15 0.31
C PRO A 16 6.66 -15.45 -1.18
N ASP A 17 5.43 -15.49 -1.70
CA ASP A 17 5.23 -15.22 -3.13
C ASP A 17 5.92 -13.89 -3.48
N ILE A 18 6.25 -13.66 -4.75
CA ILE A 18 6.76 -12.35 -5.20
C ILE A 18 5.71 -11.31 -4.81
N ASP A 19 5.86 -10.61 -3.70
CA ASP A 19 4.89 -9.67 -3.17
C ASP A 19 5.57 -8.33 -2.85
N ILE A 20 4.79 -7.37 -2.36
CA ILE A 20 5.32 -6.07 -1.91
C ILE A 20 6.42 -6.24 -0.86
N SER A 21 6.35 -7.29 -0.04
CA SER A 21 7.35 -7.56 1.00
C SER A 21 8.69 -7.98 0.38
N ALA A 22 8.66 -8.94 -0.55
CA ALA A 22 9.84 -9.40 -1.26
C ALA A 22 10.51 -8.23 -2.02
N PHE A 23 9.71 -7.42 -2.72
CA PHE A 23 10.20 -6.27 -3.46
C PHE A 23 10.86 -5.22 -2.55
N LEU A 24 10.20 -4.81 -1.47
CA LEU A 24 10.75 -3.79 -0.56
C LEU A 24 12.02 -4.27 0.14
N THR A 25 12.06 -5.53 0.55
CA THR A 25 13.25 -6.12 1.19
C THR A 25 14.43 -6.14 0.21
N ALA A 26 14.19 -6.55 -1.04
CA ALA A 26 15.21 -6.55 -2.09
C ALA A 26 15.73 -5.14 -2.42
N ASN A 27 14.97 -4.09 -2.11
CA ASN A 27 15.35 -2.68 -2.29
C ASN A 27 15.87 -2.01 -1.01
N GLY A 28 16.26 -2.79 0.01
CA GLY A 28 16.96 -2.28 1.19
C GLY A 28 16.06 -1.71 2.30
N TYR A 29 14.76 -2.02 2.28
CA TYR A 29 13.85 -1.68 3.38
C TYR A 29 13.76 -2.83 4.39
N ALA A 30 13.85 -2.51 5.68
CA ALA A 30 13.45 -3.43 6.73
C ALA A 30 11.92 -3.57 6.77
N LEU A 31 11.42 -4.79 6.97
CA LEU A 31 9.99 -5.07 7.03
C LEU A 31 9.51 -5.50 8.41
N PHE A 32 8.51 -4.77 8.89
CA PHE A 32 7.70 -5.12 10.05
C PHE A 32 6.34 -5.63 9.57
N ARG A 33 6.04 -6.91 9.86
CA ARG A 33 4.82 -7.65 9.47
C ARG A 33 4.12 -8.23 10.71
N PRO A 34 3.52 -7.39 11.57
CA PRO A 34 2.88 -7.84 12.80
C PRO A 34 1.56 -8.57 12.54
N ASN A 35 1.16 -9.39 13.52
CA ASN A 35 -0.18 -9.98 13.63
C ASN A 35 -0.90 -9.36 14.83
N PRO A 36 -1.57 -8.20 14.67
CA PRO A 36 -2.27 -7.50 15.75
C PRO A 36 -3.49 -8.28 16.25
N ARG A 37 -4.11 -7.82 17.34
CA ARG A 37 -5.42 -8.35 17.80
C ARG A 37 -6.43 -8.39 16.65
N GLY A 38 -7.15 -9.49 16.54
CA GLY A 38 -7.97 -9.82 15.37
C GLY A 38 -7.34 -10.84 14.40
N SER A 39 -6.01 -10.95 14.37
CA SER A 39 -5.32 -11.92 13.51
C SER A 39 -5.57 -13.38 13.92
N THR A 40 -5.52 -14.28 12.95
CA THR A 40 -5.63 -15.73 13.18
C THR A 40 -4.35 -16.32 13.77
N GLY A 41 -4.44 -17.57 14.29
CA GLY A 41 -3.28 -18.33 14.77
C GLY A 41 -3.01 -18.25 16.28
N ARG A 42 -3.85 -17.52 17.05
CA ARG A 42 -3.71 -17.33 18.50
C ARG A 42 -4.98 -17.65 19.29
N GLY A 43 -5.88 -18.45 18.72
CA GLY A 43 -7.16 -18.82 19.33
C GLY A 43 -8.29 -17.81 19.08
N GLN A 44 -9.53 -18.24 19.36
CA GLN A 44 -10.73 -17.45 19.08
C GLN A 44 -10.80 -16.17 19.91
N ASP A 45 -10.35 -16.21 21.17
CA ASP A 45 -10.42 -15.04 22.06
C ASP A 45 -9.52 -13.90 21.58
N PHE A 46 -8.41 -14.21 20.89
CA PHE A 46 -7.55 -13.21 20.27
C PHE A 46 -8.19 -12.61 19.01
N VAL A 47 -8.83 -13.44 18.17
CA VAL A 47 -9.56 -12.99 16.97
C VAL A 47 -10.77 -12.13 17.35
N ARG A 48 -11.52 -12.52 18.39
CA ARG A 48 -12.74 -11.83 18.84
C ARG A 48 -12.51 -10.37 19.23
N GLN A 49 -11.30 -9.98 19.61
CA GLN A 49 -11.02 -8.63 20.09
C GLN A 49 -11.24 -7.53 19.04
N ILE A 50 -11.26 -7.87 17.75
CA ILE A 50 -11.48 -6.89 16.68
C ILE A 50 -12.95 -6.65 16.35
N TYR A 51 -13.86 -7.53 16.79
CA TYR A 51 -15.30 -7.36 16.55
C TYR A 51 -15.78 -6.08 17.25
N GLY A 52 -16.47 -5.23 16.49
CA GLY A 52 -16.92 -3.91 16.95
C GLY A 52 -15.78 -2.89 17.11
N ASN A 53 -14.54 -3.21 16.70
CA ASN A 53 -13.39 -2.35 16.99
C ASN A 53 -12.30 -2.36 15.90
N MET A 54 -12.69 -2.58 14.64
CA MET A 54 -11.80 -2.41 13.48
C MET A 54 -11.23 -0.99 13.41
N GLY A 55 -9.91 -0.87 13.17
CA GLY A 55 -9.19 0.40 13.25
C GLY A 55 -8.98 0.90 14.69
N GLY A 56 -9.36 0.15 15.70
CA GLY A 56 -9.15 0.47 17.10
C GLY A 56 -7.99 -0.32 17.68
N VAL A 57 -8.29 -1.48 18.29
CA VAL A 57 -7.29 -2.31 18.99
C VAL A 57 -6.16 -2.77 18.08
N ASP A 58 -6.48 -3.07 16.83
CA ASP A 58 -5.50 -3.47 15.82
C ASP A 58 -4.59 -2.31 15.42
N CYS A 59 -5.15 -1.11 15.22
CA CYS A 59 -4.37 0.11 14.99
C CYS A 59 -3.43 0.43 16.17
N GLN A 60 -3.92 0.30 17.40
CA GLN A 60 -3.12 0.49 18.62
C GLN A 60 -1.94 -0.48 18.68
N ASP A 61 -2.18 -1.76 18.38
CA ASP A 61 -1.12 -2.78 18.38
C ASP A 61 -0.04 -2.45 17.34
N LEU A 62 -0.44 -2.03 16.14
CA LEU A 62 0.48 -1.63 15.08
C LEU A 62 1.35 -0.43 15.49
N LEU A 63 0.74 0.61 16.06
CA LEU A 63 1.47 1.79 16.55
C LEU A 63 2.41 1.42 17.70
N SER A 64 1.97 0.59 18.64
CA SER A 64 2.81 0.13 19.75
C SER A 64 4.03 -0.66 19.27
N GLY A 65 3.86 -1.50 18.25
CA GLY A 65 4.95 -2.25 17.64
C GLY A 65 5.95 -1.35 16.92
N ILE A 66 5.49 -0.31 16.23
CA ILE A 66 6.37 0.70 15.64
C ILE A 66 7.17 1.43 16.70
N GLU A 67 6.51 1.93 17.75
CA GLU A 67 7.19 2.66 18.83
C GLU A 67 8.23 1.78 19.54
N HIS A 68 7.95 0.49 19.71
CA HIS A 68 8.94 -0.47 20.21
C HIS A 68 10.17 -0.55 19.28
N LEU A 69 9.97 -0.72 17.97
CA LEU A 69 11.08 -0.78 17.00
C LEU A 69 11.89 0.52 16.94
N VAL A 70 11.23 1.67 17.11
CA VAL A 70 11.90 2.98 17.22
C VAL A 70 12.72 3.04 18.51
N GLY A 71 12.14 2.64 19.63
CA GLY A 71 12.81 2.65 20.94
C GLY A 71 14.03 1.72 21.00
N THR A 72 14.03 0.61 20.26
CA THR A 72 15.19 -0.29 20.16
C THR A 72 16.20 0.13 19.09
N GLY A 73 15.95 1.22 18.36
CA GLY A 73 16.83 1.69 17.28
C GLY A 73 16.77 0.87 15.99
N LEU A 74 15.82 -0.07 15.85
CA LEU A 74 15.63 -0.88 14.63
C LEU A 74 14.89 -0.11 13.53
N ALA A 75 14.16 0.95 13.89
CA ALA A 75 13.49 1.84 12.95
C ALA A 75 13.83 3.30 13.26
N ALA A 76 14.06 4.10 12.22
CA ALA A 76 14.20 5.55 12.36
C ALA A 76 12.83 6.22 12.21
N ARG A 77 12.41 7.03 13.20
CA ARG A 77 11.09 7.67 13.24
C ARG A 77 10.77 8.51 11.99
N SER A 78 11.78 9.11 11.37
CA SER A 78 11.64 9.92 10.15
C SER A 78 11.51 9.10 8.85
N ARG A 79 11.57 7.76 8.92
CA ARG A 79 11.65 6.88 7.75
C ARG A 79 10.75 5.65 7.87
N ILE A 80 9.52 5.87 8.34
CA ILE A 80 8.54 4.80 8.48
C ILE A 80 7.50 4.93 7.37
N GLY A 81 7.41 3.89 6.53
CA GLY A 81 6.33 3.73 5.55
C GLY A 81 5.29 2.73 6.01
N VAL A 82 4.07 2.87 5.51
CA VAL A 82 2.99 1.89 5.72
C VAL A 82 2.42 1.41 4.39
N THR A 83 2.12 0.12 4.31
CA THR A 83 1.42 -0.45 3.16
C THR A 83 0.56 -1.64 3.55
N GLY A 84 -0.40 -1.99 2.71
CA GLY A 84 -1.20 -3.18 2.86
C GLY A 84 -2.26 -3.30 1.76
N GLY A 85 -2.78 -4.52 1.60
CA GLY A 85 -3.85 -4.84 0.66
C GLY A 85 -5.18 -5.08 1.37
N SER A 86 -6.31 -4.72 0.75
CA SER A 86 -7.66 -4.98 1.29
C SER A 86 -7.84 -4.32 2.67
N TYR A 87 -8.15 -5.07 3.74
CA TYR A 87 -8.12 -4.52 5.11
C TYR A 87 -6.76 -3.90 5.51
N GLY A 88 -5.65 -4.39 4.97
CA GLY A 88 -4.35 -3.74 5.14
C GLY A 88 -4.28 -2.38 4.43
N GLY A 89 -5.00 -2.22 3.31
CA GLY A 89 -5.16 -0.95 2.59
C GLY A 89 -6.10 0.01 3.33
N PHE A 90 -7.19 -0.51 3.93
CA PHE A 90 -7.97 0.21 4.94
C PHE A 90 -7.07 0.74 6.04
N MET A 91 -6.29 -0.15 6.67
CA MET A 91 -5.41 0.22 7.78
C MET A 91 -4.35 1.21 7.35
N THR A 92 -3.83 1.12 6.12
CA THR A 92 -2.91 2.10 5.54
C THR A 92 -3.54 3.49 5.48
N ASN A 93 -4.76 3.61 4.94
CA ASN A 93 -5.49 4.88 4.88
C ASN A 93 -5.93 5.35 6.28
N TRP A 94 -6.29 4.43 7.17
CA TRP A 94 -6.74 4.76 8.53
C TRP A 94 -5.60 5.27 9.40
N ILE A 95 -4.51 4.51 9.52
CA ILE A 95 -3.48 4.76 10.53
C ILE A 95 -2.74 6.08 10.31
N VAL A 96 -2.56 6.51 9.05
CA VAL A 96 -1.94 7.81 8.71
C VAL A 96 -2.80 9.02 9.11
N THR A 97 -4.05 8.81 9.51
CA THR A 97 -4.94 9.85 10.04
C THR A 97 -4.95 9.89 11.58
N GLN A 98 -4.34 8.89 12.22
CA GLN A 98 -4.28 8.73 13.67
C GLN A 98 -2.93 9.20 14.25
N THR A 99 -1.93 9.42 13.40
CA THR A 99 -0.58 9.81 13.81
C THR A 99 0.15 10.53 12.67
N ASP A 100 1.25 11.21 13.00
CA ASP A 100 2.19 11.86 12.08
C ASP A 100 3.47 11.05 11.83
N LEU A 101 3.53 9.81 12.32
CA LEU A 101 4.71 8.93 12.24
C LEU A 101 5.11 8.51 10.82
N PHE A 102 4.18 8.50 9.88
CA PHE A 102 4.41 7.92 8.56
C PHE A 102 4.85 8.97 7.55
N ALA A 103 5.99 8.73 6.91
CA ALA A 103 6.50 9.58 5.84
C ALA A 103 5.91 9.22 4.46
N ALA A 104 5.43 7.99 4.26
CA ALA A 104 4.72 7.60 3.04
C ALA A 104 3.79 6.40 3.24
N GLY A 105 2.72 6.32 2.45
CA GLY A 105 1.79 5.20 2.40
C GLY A 105 1.60 4.63 0.99
N VAL A 106 1.38 3.32 0.87
CA VAL A 106 0.88 2.67 -0.36
C VAL A 106 -0.31 1.78 -0.01
N ALA A 107 -1.51 2.14 -0.45
CA ALA A 107 -2.74 1.44 -0.10
C ALA A 107 -3.29 0.68 -1.33
N VAL A 108 -3.35 -0.65 -1.25
CA VAL A 108 -3.75 -1.53 -2.36
C VAL A 108 -5.14 -2.12 -2.11
N ALA A 109 -6.03 -2.07 -3.11
CA ALA A 109 -7.45 -2.41 -2.98
C ALA A 109 -8.05 -1.87 -1.66
N PRO A 110 -7.90 -0.56 -1.39
CA PRO A 110 -8.12 -0.02 -0.05
C PRO A 110 -9.61 0.22 0.22
N ILE A 111 -9.93 0.41 1.50
CA ILE A 111 -11.23 0.91 1.96
C ILE A 111 -10.99 2.30 2.54
N SER A 112 -11.77 3.28 2.08
CA SER A 112 -11.70 4.67 2.54
C SER A 112 -13.00 5.16 3.14
N ASP A 113 -14.12 4.53 2.79
CA ASP A 113 -15.43 4.81 3.35
C ASP A 113 -16.27 3.54 3.52
N TRP A 114 -16.53 3.15 4.78
CA TRP A 114 -17.34 1.99 5.11
C TRP A 114 -18.80 2.16 4.72
N VAL A 115 -19.34 3.39 4.74
CA VAL A 115 -20.74 3.66 4.37
C VAL A 115 -20.97 3.30 2.90
N SER A 116 -20.13 3.83 2.00
CA SER A 116 -20.13 3.48 0.58
C SER A 116 -19.79 2.01 0.35
N LEU A 117 -18.85 1.45 1.12
CA LEU A 117 -18.47 0.05 0.96
C LEU A 117 -19.65 -0.88 1.27
N HIS A 118 -20.43 -0.63 2.32
CA HIS A 118 -21.60 -1.44 2.68
C HIS A 118 -22.54 -1.71 1.50
N GLY A 119 -22.82 -0.67 0.70
CA GLY A 119 -23.71 -0.75 -0.45
C GLY A 119 -23.11 -1.36 -1.71
N THR A 120 -21.80 -1.65 -1.72
CA THR A 120 -21.06 -2.05 -2.92
C THR A 120 -20.23 -3.33 -2.74
N LEU A 121 -20.04 -3.76 -1.50
CA LEU A 121 -19.29 -4.95 -1.12
C LEU A 121 -19.99 -6.24 -1.57
N ASN A 122 -19.26 -7.09 -2.28
CA ASN A 122 -19.76 -8.40 -2.71
C ASN A 122 -19.73 -9.50 -1.63
N ILE A 123 -19.23 -9.20 -0.43
CA ILE A 123 -19.17 -10.10 0.73
C ILE A 123 -20.30 -9.71 1.71
N PRO A 124 -21.47 -10.36 1.65
CA PRO A 124 -22.63 -9.91 2.39
C PRO A 124 -22.39 -9.91 3.90
N ARG A 125 -22.75 -8.81 4.57
CA ARG A 125 -22.74 -8.65 6.04
C ARG A 125 -21.36 -8.71 6.72
N CYS A 126 -20.27 -8.91 5.98
CA CYS A 126 -18.93 -9.03 6.58
C CYS A 126 -18.55 -7.77 7.38
N ASP A 127 -18.72 -6.62 6.76
CA ASP A 127 -18.54 -5.30 7.36
C ASP A 127 -19.46 -5.09 8.57
N ARG A 128 -20.75 -5.45 8.46
CA ARG A 128 -21.73 -5.30 9.56
C ARG A 128 -21.37 -6.13 10.77
N ILE A 129 -20.91 -7.36 10.56
CA ILE A 129 -20.49 -8.28 11.62
C ILE A 129 -19.22 -7.75 12.30
N LEU A 130 -18.24 -7.26 11.52
CA LEU A 130 -16.96 -6.85 12.06
C LEU A 130 -16.99 -5.45 12.69
N LEU A 131 -17.80 -4.52 12.17
CA LEU A 131 -18.06 -3.22 12.80
C LEU A 131 -19.07 -3.29 13.94
N ASP A 132 -19.86 -4.37 14.03
CA ASP A 132 -20.94 -4.57 15.00
C ASP A 132 -21.86 -3.34 15.12
N ALA A 133 -22.26 -2.79 13.97
CA ALA A 133 -22.98 -1.52 13.90
C ALA A 133 -24.02 -1.50 12.79
N ASP A 134 -24.99 -0.59 12.91
CA ASP A 134 -25.94 -0.30 11.84
C ASP A 134 -25.29 0.62 10.78
N PRO A 135 -25.15 0.18 9.51
CA PRO A 135 -24.60 0.99 8.43
C PRO A 135 -25.39 2.26 8.12
N TYR A 136 -26.67 2.33 8.50
CA TYR A 136 -27.54 3.47 8.23
C TYR A 136 -27.63 4.45 9.41
N CYS A 137 -26.97 4.16 10.53
CA CYS A 137 -26.93 5.07 11.67
C CYS A 137 -25.99 6.24 11.37
N VAL A 138 -26.56 7.45 11.24
CA VAL A 138 -25.80 8.70 11.13
C VAL A 138 -24.92 8.88 12.37
N GLY A 139 -23.64 9.22 12.17
CA GLY A 139 -22.65 9.32 13.25
C GLY A 139 -22.24 7.98 13.86
N GLY A 140 -22.66 6.84 13.29
CA GLY A 140 -22.32 5.50 13.76
C GLY A 140 -20.87 5.09 13.45
N GLU A 141 -20.52 3.85 13.81
CA GLU A 141 -19.16 3.33 13.62
C GLU A 141 -18.73 3.29 12.16
N TYR A 142 -19.65 3.09 11.22
CA TYR A 142 -19.33 3.17 9.79
C TYR A 142 -18.68 4.50 9.42
N GLN A 143 -19.23 5.63 9.87
CA GLN A 143 -18.64 6.94 9.63
C GLN A 143 -17.38 7.16 10.48
N LYS A 144 -17.42 6.80 11.76
CA LYS A 144 -16.28 7.00 12.69
C LYS A 144 -15.04 6.18 12.31
N ARG A 145 -15.22 5.07 11.61
CA ARG A 145 -14.13 4.19 11.13
C ARG A 145 -13.79 4.43 9.66
N SER A 146 -14.45 5.36 8.96
CA SER A 146 -14.11 5.72 7.57
C SER A 146 -12.91 6.68 7.54
N PRO A 147 -11.75 6.31 6.97
CA PRO A 147 -10.60 7.21 6.84
C PRO A 147 -10.94 8.54 6.17
N LEU A 148 -11.88 8.53 5.21
CA LEU A 148 -12.33 9.73 4.48
C LEU A 148 -12.91 10.81 5.40
N MET A 149 -13.51 10.44 6.53
CA MET A 149 -14.06 11.38 7.51
C MET A 149 -12.96 12.16 8.27
N PHE A 150 -11.70 11.75 8.12
CA PHE A 150 -10.54 12.37 8.76
C PHE A 150 -9.70 13.19 7.79
N ALA A 151 -10.23 13.59 6.64
CA ALA A 151 -9.50 14.37 5.62
C ALA A 151 -8.80 15.63 6.17
N GLY A 152 -9.33 16.26 7.23
CA GLY A 152 -8.66 17.40 7.90
C GLY A 152 -7.29 17.07 8.51
N ARG A 153 -7.02 15.78 8.79
CA ARG A 153 -5.77 15.28 9.39
C ARG A 153 -4.75 14.78 8.38
N TYR A 154 -5.05 14.79 7.09
CA TYR A 154 -4.15 14.25 6.09
C TYR A 154 -2.84 15.05 6.03
N ARG A 155 -1.72 14.37 6.20
CA ARG A 155 -0.36 14.94 6.12
C ARG A 155 0.60 14.01 5.37
N THR A 156 0.41 12.70 5.51
CA THR A 156 1.24 11.68 4.85
C THR A 156 0.85 11.50 3.38
N PRO A 157 1.82 11.56 2.44
CA PRO A 157 1.58 11.19 1.06
C PRO A 157 1.18 9.72 0.90
N VAL A 158 0.11 9.45 0.14
CA VAL A 158 -0.36 8.07 -0.09
C VAL A 158 -0.62 7.80 -1.57
N LEU A 159 -0.01 6.74 -2.09
CA LEU A 159 -0.33 6.13 -3.38
C LEU A 159 -1.51 5.16 -3.21
N GLN A 160 -2.59 5.38 -3.98
CA GLN A 160 -3.76 4.53 -4.04
C GLN A 160 -3.68 3.59 -5.24
N ILE A 161 -3.95 2.30 -5.03
CA ILE A 161 -3.87 1.29 -6.09
C ILE A 161 -5.14 0.43 -6.06
N ALA A 162 -5.83 0.29 -7.19
CA ALA A 162 -7.03 -0.56 -7.27
C ALA A 162 -7.19 -1.22 -8.64
N GLY A 163 -7.80 -2.40 -8.66
CA GLY A 163 -8.31 -3.00 -9.89
C GLY A 163 -9.66 -2.38 -10.27
N LYS A 164 -9.90 -2.16 -11.55
CA LYS A 164 -11.16 -1.58 -12.05
C LYS A 164 -12.35 -2.49 -11.76
N ASP A 165 -12.15 -3.81 -11.81
CA ASP A 165 -13.20 -4.81 -11.68
C ASP A 165 -13.20 -5.46 -10.27
N ASP A 166 -12.73 -4.73 -9.24
CA ASP A 166 -12.71 -5.22 -7.86
C ASP A 166 -14.11 -5.20 -7.24
N PRO A 167 -14.72 -6.37 -6.93
CA PRO A 167 -16.04 -6.44 -6.33
C PRO A 167 -16.01 -6.36 -4.79
N CYS A 168 -14.83 -6.48 -4.18
CA CYS A 168 -14.62 -6.52 -2.73
C CYS A 168 -14.27 -5.15 -2.18
N ALA A 169 -13.40 -4.41 -2.87
CA ALA A 169 -13.06 -3.02 -2.57
C ALA A 169 -13.10 -2.19 -3.85
N PRO A 170 -14.29 -1.72 -4.28
CA PRO A 170 -14.45 -1.05 -5.56
C PRO A 170 -13.48 0.13 -5.75
N PRO A 171 -13.00 0.39 -6.97
CA PRO A 171 -11.96 1.40 -7.24
C PRO A 171 -12.35 2.82 -6.81
N THR A 172 -13.65 3.09 -6.64
CA THR A 172 -14.14 4.34 -6.07
C THR A 172 -13.57 4.63 -4.69
N GLN A 173 -13.28 3.61 -3.89
CA GLN A 173 -12.64 3.75 -2.57
C GLN A 173 -11.24 4.41 -2.69
N ALA A 174 -10.43 3.94 -3.64
CA ALA A 174 -9.13 4.53 -3.95
C ALA A 174 -9.27 5.96 -4.51
N MET A 175 -10.21 6.16 -5.45
CA MET A 175 -10.44 7.45 -6.10
C MET A 175 -10.88 8.55 -5.11
N MET A 176 -11.80 8.23 -4.20
CA MET A 176 -12.30 9.18 -3.19
C MET A 176 -11.19 9.63 -2.24
N TYR A 177 -10.36 8.71 -1.76
CA TYR A 177 -9.26 9.03 -0.85
C TYR A 177 -8.17 9.85 -1.54
N HIS A 178 -7.79 9.48 -2.77
CA HIS A 178 -6.87 10.26 -3.59
C HIS A 178 -7.36 11.69 -3.82
N ARG A 179 -8.62 11.86 -4.22
CA ARG A 179 -9.22 13.19 -4.42
C ARG A 179 -9.14 14.02 -3.13
N ALA A 180 -9.49 13.42 -1.99
CA ALA A 180 -9.44 14.12 -0.70
C ALA A 180 -8.01 14.51 -0.31
N LEU A 181 -6.99 13.69 -0.58
CA LEU A 181 -5.58 14.07 -0.38
C LEU A 181 -5.20 15.28 -1.23
N VAL A 182 -5.51 15.23 -2.53
CA VAL A 182 -5.20 16.32 -3.47
C VAL A 182 -5.90 17.63 -3.05
N GLU A 183 -7.17 17.57 -2.66
CA GLU A 183 -7.91 18.74 -2.15
C GLU A 183 -7.33 19.32 -0.86
N LYS A 184 -6.63 18.51 -0.07
CA LYS A 184 -5.92 18.94 1.14
C LYS A 184 -4.47 19.36 0.87
N GLY A 185 -4.05 19.39 -0.40
CA GLY A 185 -2.69 19.75 -0.79
C GLY A 185 -1.65 18.72 -0.37
N VAL A 186 -2.06 17.47 -0.14
CA VAL A 186 -1.15 16.37 0.22
C VAL A 186 -0.83 15.57 -1.05
N GLU A 187 0.45 15.27 -1.26
CA GLU A 187 0.91 14.51 -2.42
C GLU A 187 0.24 13.13 -2.48
N SER A 188 -0.32 12.79 -3.64
CA SER A 188 -0.99 11.51 -3.85
C SER A 188 -1.00 11.16 -5.33
N ALA A 189 -0.94 9.86 -5.63
CA ALA A 189 -1.20 9.30 -6.95
C ALA A 189 -2.25 8.19 -6.82
N CYS A 190 -2.96 7.91 -7.92
CA CYS A 190 -3.97 6.86 -7.98
C CYS A 190 -3.79 6.01 -9.25
N ALA A 191 -3.45 4.73 -9.08
CA ALA A 191 -3.29 3.79 -10.17
C ALA A 191 -4.48 2.84 -10.23
N LEU A 192 -5.25 2.92 -11.32
CA LEU A 192 -6.37 2.04 -11.59
C LEU A 192 -6.00 1.06 -12.71
N TYR A 193 -6.08 -0.24 -12.44
CA TYR A 193 -5.73 -1.28 -13.40
C TYR A 193 -6.99 -1.78 -14.15
N PRO A 194 -7.15 -1.49 -15.46
CA PRO A 194 -8.42 -1.67 -16.17
C PRO A 194 -8.92 -3.09 -16.32
N THR A 195 -8.07 -4.09 -16.10
CA THR A 195 -8.39 -5.51 -16.30
C THR A 195 -8.15 -6.34 -15.05
N GLU A 196 -7.91 -5.70 -13.91
CA GLU A 196 -7.65 -6.34 -12.63
C GLU A 196 -8.87 -6.24 -11.72
N GLY A 197 -9.01 -7.24 -10.84
CA GLY A 197 -9.99 -7.24 -9.76
C GLY A 197 -9.34 -6.91 -8.41
N HIS A 198 -9.70 -7.66 -7.37
CA HIS A 198 -9.21 -7.40 -6.00
C HIS A 198 -7.69 -7.55 -5.79
N ARG A 199 -6.98 -8.16 -6.72
CA ARG A 199 -5.52 -8.27 -6.72
C ARG A 199 -5.02 -7.93 -8.11
N VAL A 200 -3.89 -7.23 -8.17
CA VAL A 200 -3.15 -6.99 -9.40
C VAL A 200 -2.29 -8.22 -9.69
N ARG A 201 -2.52 -8.90 -10.81
CA ARG A 201 -1.86 -10.19 -11.10
C ARG A 201 -1.41 -10.37 -12.54
N LYS A 202 -2.06 -9.75 -13.51
CA LYS A 202 -1.72 -9.89 -14.93
C LYS A 202 -0.38 -9.20 -15.18
N PHE A 203 0.51 -9.88 -15.87
CA PHE A 203 1.92 -9.51 -15.97
C PHE A 203 2.20 -8.03 -16.28
N PRO A 204 1.55 -7.38 -17.28
CA PRO A 204 1.81 -5.96 -17.55
C PRO A 204 1.42 -5.04 -16.38
N ALA A 205 0.25 -5.28 -15.77
CA ALA A 205 -0.21 -4.52 -14.62
C ALA A 205 0.64 -4.81 -13.38
N TYR A 206 1.11 -6.05 -13.24
CA TYR A 206 1.99 -6.48 -12.16
C TYR A 206 3.32 -5.73 -12.17
N VAL A 207 3.98 -5.66 -13.33
CA VAL A 207 5.23 -4.91 -13.52
C VAL A 207 5.03 -3.44 -13.14
N ASP A 208 4.00 -2.79 -13.70
CA ASP A 208 3.72 -1.38 -13.42
C ASP A 208 3.41 -1.16 -11.93
N TYR A 209 2.66 -2.07 -11.29
CA TYR A 209 2.39 -2.04 -9.86
C TYR A 209 3.68 -2.01 -9.03
N PHE A 210 4.64 -2.89 -9.32
CA PHE A 210 5.93 -2.90 -8.63
C PHE A 210 6.77 -1.66 -8.94
N ALA A 211 6.75 -1.15 -10.18
CA ALA A 211 7.43 0.10 -10.52
C ALA A 211 6.90 1.28 -9.69
N ARG A 212 5.58 1.33 -9.46
CA ARG A 212 4.95 2.37 -8.63
C ARG A 212 5.32 2.29 -7.15
N LEU A 213 5.83 1.16 -6.66
CA LEU A 213 6.38 1.08 -5.30
C LEU A 213 7.65 1.92 -5.13
N GLY A 214 8.23 2.44 -6.22
CA GLY A 214 9.20 3.53 -6.21
C GLY A 214 8.72 4.79 -5.46
N TRP A 215 7.41 4.90 -5.17
CA TRP A 215 6.84 5.87 -4.22
C TRP A 215 7.61 5.95 -2.90
N PHE A 216 7.98 4.79 -2.34
CA PHE A 216 8.76 4.77 -1.11
C PHE A 216 10.18 5.29 -1.30
N GLU A 217 10.83 4.97 -2.44
CA GLU A 217 12.18 5.46 -2.74
C GLU A 217 12.20 6.98 -2.92
N GLN A 218 11.19 7.54 -3.58
CA GLN A 218 11.05 8.97 -3.79
C GLN A 218 10.92 9.74 -2.47
N LEU A 219 10.10 9.23 -1.54
CA LEU A 219 9.76 9.92 -0.29
C LEU A 219 10.66 9.54 0.89
N MET A 220 11.26 8.35 0.87
CA MET A 220 12.07 7.79 1.96
C MET A 220 13.29 7.02 1.44
N PRO A 221 14.19 7.66 0.67
CA PRO A 221 15.28 6.98 -0.02
C PRO A 221 16.16 6.15 0.91
N VAL A 222 16.54 4.96 0.47
CA VAL A 222 17.51 4.11 1.19
C VAL A 222 18.89 4.75 1.11
N LYS A 223 19.48 5.06 2.27
CA LYS A 223 20.89 5.46 2.33
C LYS A 223 21.71 4.21 2.02
N MET A 224 22.20 4.12 0.79
CA MET A 224 23.17 3.11 0.41
C MET A 224 24.48 3.41 1.17
N TYR A 225 24.79 2.58 2.17
CA TYR A 225 26.09 1.90 2.26
C TYR A 225 27.03 2.13 1.06
N PRO A 226 27.94 3.13 0.95
CA PRO A 226 29.02 3.00 -0.01
C PRO A 226 29.71 1.66 0.23
N SER A 227 29.90 0.90 -0.84
CA SER A 227 30.40 -0.48 -0.84
C SER A 227 31.87 -0.57 -0.43
N GLY A 228 32.20 -0.12 0.77
CA GLY A 228 33.58 -0.06 1.26
C GLY A 228 33.75 0.68 2.58
N SER A 229 33.07 0.26 3.66
CA SER A 229 33.49 0.63 5.04
C SER A 229 32.87 -0.22 6.17
N CYS A 230 32.49 -1.49 5.93
CA CYS A 230 32.18 -2.40 7.04
C CYS A 230 33.34 -3.39 7.20
N SER A 231 34.11 -3.26 8.28
CA SER A 231 35.17 -4.17 8.66
C SER A 231 34.71 -5.34 9.55
N ASP A 232 33.41 -5.61 9.64
CA ASP A 232 32.88 -6.70 10.47
C ASP A 232 31.85 -7.55 9.71
N ASP A 233 32.36 -8.35 8.77
CA ASP A 233 31.71 -9.49 8.16
C ASP A 233 31.62 -10.65 9.17
N GLN A 234 30.60 -10.66 10.04
CA GLN A 234 30.33 -11.85 10.86
C GLN A 234 28.91 -12.43 10.79
N TYR A 235 27.93 -11.81 10.12
CA TYR A 235 26.57 -12.37 10.11
C TYR A 235 25.83 -12.47 8.77
N PHE A 236 26.28 -11.80 7.71
CA PHE A 236 25.66 -11.94 6.39
C PHE A 236 26.74 -11.87 5.31
N GLY A 237 26.96 -12.96 4.59
CA GLY A 237 27.97 -13.02 3.53
C GLY A 237 27.77 -11.94 2.47
N ASN A 238 28.90 -11.40 1.99
CA ASN A 238 29.01 -10.38 0.94
C ASN A 238 28.33 -10.78 -0.38
N HIS A 239 27.02 -10.57 -0.47
CA HIS A 239 26.31 -10.51 -1.75
C HIS A 239 25.65 -9.13 -1.88
N PRO A 240 26.20 -8.22 -2.71
CA PRO A 240 25.49 -6.99 -3.03
C PRO A 240 24.20 -7.37 -3.75
N PHE A 241 23.04 -7.07 -3.14
CA PHE A 241 21.76 -7.20 -3.81
C PHE A 241 21.73 -6.18 -4.97
N PRO A 242 21.56 -6.60 -6.23
CA PRO A 242 21.43 -5.67 -7.34
C PRO A 242 20.18 -4.81 -7.14
N THR A 243 20.31 -3.49 -7.34
CA THR A 243 19.15 -2.58 -7.44
C THR A 243 18.17 -3.08 -8.50
N VAL A 244 16.87 -2.79 -8.35
CA VAL A 244 15.86 -3.13 -9.39
C VAL A 244 16.29 -2.62 -10.77
N MET A 245 16.93 -1.44 -10.83
CA MET A 245 17.49 -0.89 -12.08
C MET A 245 18.58 -1.75 -12.73
N SER A 246 19.41 -2.41 -11.93
CA SER A 246 20.44 -3.35 -12.43
C SER A 246 19.89 -4.75 -12.71
N ALA A 247 18.75 -5.12 -12.11
CA ALA A 247 18.11 -6.42 -12.29
C ALA A 247 17.14 -6.46 -13.49
N ILE A 248 16.59 -5.31 -13.89
CA ILE A 248 15.77 -5.20 -15.10
C ILE A 248 16.68 -5.13 -16.34
N GLN A 249 17.04 -6.29 -16.88
CA GLN A 249 17.81 -6.40 -18.12
C GLN A 249 16.96 -6.11 -19.36
N ASP A 250 15.63 -6.22 -19.26
CA ASP A 250 14.71 -5.92 -20.35
C ASP A 250 14.61 -4.39 -20.55
N PRO A 251 14.99 -3.87 -21.74
CA PRO A 251 15.02 -2.44 -22.00
C PRO A 251 13.63 -1.77 -22.00
N ILE A 252 12.55 -2.52 -22.25
CA ILE A 252 11.17 -2.03 -22.22
C ILE A 252 10.72 -1.87 -20.78
N LEU A 253 10.93 -2.89 -19.94
CA LEU A 253 10.62 -2.84 -18.51
C LEU A 253 11.44 -1.74 -17.81
N ARG A 254 12.70 -1.57 -18.21
CA ARG A 254 13.58 -0.52 -17.68
C ARG A 254 13.07 0.87 -18.04
N ARG A 255 12.61 1.06 -19.29
CA ARG A 255 12.02 2.32 -19.75
C ARG A 255 10.68 2.61 -19.06
N GLN A 256 9.83 1.59 -18.86
CA GLN A 256 8.58 1.74 -18.12
C GLN A 256 8.82 2.13 -16.65
N TYR A 257 9.77 1.49 -15.96
CA TYR A 257 10.15 1.86 -14.60
C TYR A 257 10.64 3.32 -14.52
N LEU A 258 11.51 3.73 -15.44
CA LEU A 258 12.01 5.12 -15.48
C LEU A 258 10.91 6.14 -15.74
N LEU A 259 9.95 5.83 -16.62
CA LEU A 259 8.81 6.70 -16.92
C LEU A 259 7.86 6.84 -15.72
N VAL A 260 7.55 5.74 -15.02
CA VAL A 260 6.73 5.75 -13.81
C VAL A 260 7.42 6.53 -12.68
N ARG A 261 8.75 6.43 -12.56
CA ARG A 261 9.55 7.20 -11.59
C ARG A 261 9.53 8.70 -11.86
N GLN A 262 9.48 9.11 -13.13
CA GLN A 262 9.49 10.53 -13.53
C GLN A 262 8.10 11.16 -13.52
N CYS A 263 7.04 10.38 -13.76
CA CYS A 263 5.67 10.86 -13.87
C CYS A 263 4.67 9.94 -13.12
N PRO A 264 4.51 10.09 -11.78
CA PRO A 264 3.63 9.23 -10.98
C PRO A 264 2.15 9.29 -11.38
N ASN A 265 1.73 10.33 -12.11
CA ASN A 265 0.35 10.55 -12.58
C ASN A 265 0.02 9.89 -13.94
N MET A 266 0.93 9.12 -14.55
CA MET A 266 0.65 8.43 -15.82
C MET A 266 -0.26 7.20 -15.60
N THR A 267 -1.29 7.07 -16.45
CA THR A 267 -2.20 5.92 -16.48
C THR A 267 -1.86 5.03 -17.68
N LEU A 268 -1.83 3.71 -17.46
CA LEU A 268 -1.61 2.72 -18.52
C LEU A 268 -2.97 2.34 -19.12
N THR A 269 -3.26 2.79 -20.34
CA THR A 269 -4.46 2.40 -21.10
C THR A 269 -4.07 1.44 -22.22
N GLY A 270 -4.28 0.14 -22.02
CA GLY A 270 -3.90 -0.90 -22.99
C GLY A 270 -2.38 -1.03 -23.12
N HIS A 271 -1.85 -0.87 -24.33
CA HIS A 271 -0.40 -0.83 -24.62
C HIS A 271 0.17 0.60 -24.69
N ARG A 272 -0.61 1.62 -24.30
CA ARG A 272 -0.20 3.03 -24.35
C ARG A 272 -0.15 3.64 -22.95
N ILE A 273 0.92 4.38 -22.69
CA ILE A 273 1.06 5.26 -21.54
C ILE A 273 0.45 6.60 -21.94
N VAL A 274 -0.56 7.07 -21.21
CA VAL A 274 -1.21 8.36 -21.48
C VAL A 274 -1.14 9.22 -20.21
N ALA A 275 -0.58 10.41 -20.33
CA ALA A 275 -0.56 11.42 -19.27
C ALA A 275 -1.89 12.18 -19.23
N SER A 276 -2.36 12.56 -18.05
CA SER A 276 -3.59 13.34 -17.85
C SER A 276 -3.39 14.87 -18.05
N SER A 277 -2.20 15.31 -18.50
CA SER A 277 -1.86 16.70 -18.86
C SER A 277 -0.60 16.69 -19.74
N PRO A 278 -0.40 17.66 -20.64
CA PRO A 278 0.72 17.61 -21.59
C PRO A 278 2.04 17.87 -20.85
N CYS A 279 2.84 16.82 -20.65
CA CYS A 279 4.29 16.96 -20.48
C CYS A 279 4.89 17.20 -21.87
N GLU A 280 5.87 18.09 -21.98
CA GLU A 280 6.45 18.62 -23.24
C GLU A 280 7.13 17.59 -24.18
N ASP A 281 6.98 16.29 -23.96
CA ASP A 281 7.56 15.23 -24.79
C ASP A 281 6.49 14.23 -25.29
N GLU A 282 5.43 14.73 -25.93
CA GLU A 282 4.54 13.88 -26.74
C GLU A 282 5.28 13.42 -28.01
N GLN A 283 5.89 12.24 -27.97
CA GLN A 283 6.13 11.46 -29.18
C GLN A 283 5.17 10.26 -29.23
N ASP A 284 4.30 10.27 -30.25
CA ASP A 284 3.29 9.24 -30.53
C ASP A 284 3.97 7.92 -30.93
N TYR A 285 4.23 7.04 -29.96
CA TYR A 285 4.86 5.74 -30.23
C TYR A 285 3.80 4.69 -30.57
N ARG A 286 3.67 4.38 -31.86
CA ARG A 286 2.93 3.22 -32.36
C ARG A 286 3.79 1.96 -32.25
N TYR A 287 3.19 0.89 -31.74
CA TYR A 287 3.73 -0.47 -31.75
C TYR A 287 3.70 -1.01 -33.19
N GLN A 288 4.86 -1.42 -33.73
CA GLN A 288 4.93 -2.31 -34.89
C GLN A 288 5.52 -3.65 -34.46
N PRO A 289 4.79 -4.77 -34.55
CA PRO A 289 5.35 -6.09 -34.30
C PRO A 289 6.30 -6.48 -35.43
N THR A 290 7.51 -6.91 -35.08
CA THR A 290 8.42 -7.56 -36.02
C THR A 290 8.01 -9.02 -36.20
N SER A 291 7.96 -9.45 -37.47
CA SER A 291 7.68 -10.80 -37.97
C SER A 291 8.63 -11.87 -37.45
#